data_AF-A0A9X1B4Y3-F1
#
_entry.id   AF-A0A9X1B4Y3-F1
#
_cell.length_a   1.000
_cell.length_b   1.000
_cell.length_c   1.000
_cell.angle_alpha   90.00
_cell.angle_beta   90.00
_cell.angle_gamma   90.00
#
_symmetry.space_group_name_H-M   'P 1'
#
loop_
_entity.id
_entity.type
_entity.pdbx_description
1 polymer ?
#
loop_
_entity_poly.entity_id
_entity_poly.type
_entity_poly.pdbx_seq_one_letter_code
_entity_poly.pdbx_strand_id
1 'polypeptide(L)' 'MWQDPIVAETRALRDEYARQFNYDINDIFKDLMAKQAAHPERVVAFPPRKPAVSTVVAQQGAPADARTSLG' A
#
# COMPACT_ATOMS: atom_id res chain seq x y z
N MET A 1 7.33 0.52 20.78
CA MET A 1 6.75 0.39 19.43
C MET A 1 5.28 0.03 19.62
N TRP A 2 4.36 0.86 19.13
CA TRP A 2 2.93 0.54 19.18
C TRP A 2 2.62 -0.52 18.12
N GLN A 3 1.92 -1.58 18.50
CA GLN A 3 1.45 -2.60 17.57
C GLN A 3 -0.04 -2.38 17.33
N ASP A 4 -0.42 -2.11 16.08
CA ASP A 4 -1.82 -1.92 15.71
C ASP A 4 -2.55 -3.29 15.76
N PRO A 5 -3.65 -3.42 16.53
CA PRO A 5 -4.39 -4.67 16.66
C PRO A 5 -4.96 -5.17 15.32
N ILE A 6 -5.42 -4.27 14.43
CA ILE A 6 -6.00 -4.65 13.13
C ILE A 6 -4.90 -5.23 12.21
N VAL A 7 -3.71 -4.64 12.27
CA VAL A 7 -2.55 -5.13 11.50
C VAL A 7 -2.10 -6.49 12.02
N ALA A 8 -2.11 -6.70 13.34
CA ALA A 8 -1.74 -7.97 13.95
C ALA A 8 -2.69 -9.10 13.52
N GLU A 9 -4.00 -8.85 13.57
CA GLU A 9 -5.03 -9.79 13.10
C GLU A 9 -4.88 -10.11 11.61
N THR A 10 -4.71 -9.08 10.77
CA THR A 10 -4.51 -9.26 9.32
C THR A 10 -3.28 -10.13 9.02
N ARG A 11 -2.19 -9.96 9.78
CA ARG A 11 -0.98 -10.77 9.63
C ARG A 11 -1.22 -12.21 10.06
N ALA A 12 -1.91 -12.45 11.17
CA ALA A 12 -2.25 -13.80 11.64
C ALA A 12 -3.09 -14.55 10.59
N LEU A 13 -4.13 -13.91 10.05
CA LEU A 13 -4.97 -14.52 9.00
C LEU A 13 -4.18 -14.87 7.73
N ARG A 14 -3.25 -14.00 7.32
CA ARG A 14 -2.38 -14.26 6.17
C ARG A 14 -1.41 -15.42 6.42
N ASP A 15 -0.89 -15.51 7.64
CA ASP A 15 0.05 -16.57 8.03
C ASP A 15 -0.66 -17.94 8.10
N GLU A 16 -1.83 -18.00 8.73
CA GLU A 16 -2.66 -19.21 8.76
C GLU A 16 -3.01 -19.70 7.36
N TYR A 17 -3.33 -18.78 6.45
CA TYR A 17 -3.60 -19.09 5.05
C TYR A 17 -2.35 -19.60 4.33
N ALA A 18 -1.21 -18.92 4.45
CA ALA A 18 0.03 -19.33 3.81
C ALA A 18 0.52 -20.71 4.30
N ARG A 19 0.28 -21.05 5.57
CA ARG A 19 0.60 -22.35 6.14
C ARG A 19 -0.14 -23.50 5.45
N GLN A 20 -1.35 -23.28 4.93
CA GLN A 20 -2.09 -24.30 4.18
C GLN A 20 -1.39 -24.69 2.86
N PHE A 21 -0.55 -23.79 2.34
CA PHE A 21 0.20 -23.97 1.09
C PHE A 21 1.71 -24.17 1.35
N ASN A 22 2.12 -24.52 2.57
CA ASN A 22 3.54 -24.63 2.96
C ASN A 22 4.37 -23.37 2.62
N TYR A 23 3.74 -22.20 2.63
CA TYR A 23 4.35 -20.93 2.24
C TYR A 23 4.85 -20.88 0.78
N ASP A 24 4.37 -21.77 -0.10
CA ASP A 24 4.65 -21.67 -1.53
C ASP A 24 3.77 -20.60 -2.17
N ILE A 25 4.42 -19.51 -2.60
CA ILE A 25 3.78 -18.38 -3.27
C ILE A 25 3.07 -18.82 -4.57
N ASN A 26 3.61 -19.80 -5.28
CA ASN A 26 3.02 -20.27 -6.53
C ASN A 26 1.69 -20.96 -6.29
N ASP A 27 1.58 -21.77 -5.24
CA ASP A 27 0.36 -22.51 -4.94
C ASP A 27 -0.73 -21.59 -4.36
N ILE A 28 -0.33 -20.63 -3.53
CA ILE A 28 -1.21 -19.53 -3.11
C ILE A 28 -1.77 -18.78 -4.32
N PHE A 29 -0.90 -18.43 -5.27
CA PHE A 29 -1.29 -17.71 -6.48
C PHE A 29 -2.28 -18.52 -7.33
N LYS A 30 -2.01 -19.82 -7.56
CA LYS A 30 -2.91 -20.71 -8.31
C LYS A 30 -4.29 -20.79 -7.68
N ASP A 31 -4.37 -20.91 -6.35
CA ASP A 31 -5.65 -20.96 -5.64
C ASP A 31 -6.44 -19.64 -5.76
N LEU A 32 -5.77 -18.49 -5.62
CA LEU A 32 -6.39 -17.19 -5.84
C LEU A 32 -6.93 -17.03 -7.27
N MET A 33 -6.16 -17.46 -8.27
CA MET A 33 -6.60 -17.47 -9.67
C MET A 33 -7.81 -18.37 -9.89
N ALA A 34 -7.84 -19.55 -9.26
CA ALA A 34 -8.98 -20.47 -9.33
C ALA A 34 -10.24 -19.86 -8.69
N LYS A 35 -10.11 -19.22 -7.51
CA LYS A 35 -11.19 -18.49 -6.85
C LYS A 35 -11.73 -17.33 -7.70
N GLN A 36 -10.84 -16.61 -8.37
CA GLN A 36 -11.23 -15.54 -9.28
C GLN A 36 -11.99 -16.08 -10.49
N ALA A 37 -11.51 -17.18 -11.09
CA ALA A 37 -12.15 -17.82 -12.24
C ALA A 37 -13.53 -18.41 -11.91
N ALA A 38 -13.74 -18.84 -10.66
CA ALA A 38 -15.04 -19.35 -10.19
C ALA A 38 -16.11 -18.26 -10.05
N HIS A 39 -15.71 -16.98 -9.94
CA HIS A 39 -16.61 -15.85 -9.74
C HIS A 39 -16.42 -14.75 -10.81
N PRO A 40 -16.61 -15.07 -12.10
CA PRO A 40 -16.41 -14.12 -13.19
C PRO A 40 -17.35 -12.90 -13.08
N GLU A 41 -18.52 -13.05 -12.45
CA GLU A 41 -19.49 -11.98 -12.23
C GLU A 41 -19.00 -10.87 -11.31
N ARG A 42 -17.97 -11.14 -10.50
CA ARG A 42 -17.37 -10.18 -9.54
C ARG A 42 -16.13 -9.48 -10.11
N VAL A 43 -15.62 -9.93 -11.25
CA VAL A 43 -14.42 -9.37 -11.87
C VAL A 43 -14.81 -8.09 -12.61
N VAL A 44 -14.37 -6.94 -12.09
CA VAL A 44 -14.61 -5.62 -12.70
C VAL A 44 -13.29 -5.06 -13.23
N ALA A 45 -13.26 -4.71 -14.51
CA ALA A 45 -12.15 -4.00 -15.13
C ALA A 45 -12.37 -2.49 -15.04
N PHE A 46 -11.46 -1.77 -14.39
CA PHE A 46 -11.48 -0.31 -14.36
C PHE A 46 -10.56 0.27 -15.43
N PRO A 47 -10.93 1.39 -16.08
CA PRO A 47 -10.04 2.08 -17.00
C PRO A 47 -8.80 2.63 -16.25
N PRO A 48 -7.64 2.73 -16.91
CA PRO A 48 -6.44 3.30 -16.31
C PRO A 48 -6.68 4.71 -15.77
N ARG A 49 -6.16 5.02 -14.57
CA ARG A 49 -6.25 6.37 -14.01
C ARG A 49 -5.33 7.31 -14.80
N LYS A 50 -5.85 8.46 -15.21
CA LYS A 50 -5.04 9.52 -15.82
C LYS A 50 -4.11 10.11 -14.75
N PRO A 51 -2.82 10.33 -15.05
CA PRO A 51 -1.92 10.96 -14.08
C PRO A 51 -2.43 12.36 -13.75
N ALA A 52 -2.65 12.64 -12.47
CA ALA A 52 -2.84 14.00 -11.99
C ALA A 52 -1.48 14.68 -12.04
N VAL A 53 -1.36 15.75 -12.84
CA VAL A 53 -0.17 16.59 -12.84
C VAL A 53 -0.14 17.34 -11.51
N SER A 54 0.50 16.77 -10.49
CA SER A 54 0.75 17.46 -9.24
C SER A 54 1.80 18.54 -9.49
N THR A 55 1.37 19.79 -9.59
CA THR A 55 2.26 20.95 -9.47
C THR A 55 2.81 20.97 -8.05
N VAL A 56 3.94 20.29 -7.84
CA VAL A 56 4.73 20.44 -6.62
C VAL A 56 5.33 21.84 -6.67
N VAL A 57 4.63 22.83 -6.11
CA VAL A 57 5.21 24.13 -5.83
C VAL A 57 6.23 23.91 -4.73
N ALA A 58 7.49 23.94 -5.12
CA ALA A 58 8.63 23.86 -4.21
C ALA A 58 8.55 25.02 -3.21
N GLN A 59 8.10 24.73 -2.00
CA GLN A 59 8.34 25.60 -0.84
C GLN A 59 9.81 25.46 -0.45
N GLN A 60 10.67 26.13 -1.19
CA GLN A 60 12.05 26.36 -0.79
C GLN A 60 12.07 27.42 0.32
N GLY A 61 12.83 27.11 1.36
CA GLY A 61 12.82 27.77 2.66
C GLY A 61 12.95 29.29 2.62
N ALA A 62 12.28 29.91 3.59
CA ALA A 62 12.53 31.28 3.98
C ALA A 62 14.03 31.51 4.25
N PRO A 63 14.64 32.60 3.75
CA PRO A 63 15.96 32.98 4.22
C PRO A 63 15.86 33.47 5.68
N ALA A 64 16.56 32.75 6.55
CA ALA A 64 16.74 33.11 7.95
C ALA A 64 17.40 34.49 8.07
N ASP A 65 16.75 35.31 8.88
CA ASP A 65 17.21 36.50 9.61
C ASP A 65 18.68 36.94 9.43
N ALA A 66 18.85 38.10 8.80
CA ALA A 66 20.04 38.93 8.96
C ALA A 66 19.60 40.34 9.39
N ARG A 67 19.36 40.54 10.69
CA ARG A 67 19.19 41.87 11.32
C ARG A 67 19.27 41.78 12.84
N THR A 68 20.48 41.79 13.39
CA THR A 68 20.78 42.47 14.67
C THR A 68 22.28 42.75 14.71
N SER A 69 22.65 43.96 14.28
CA SER A 69 23.93 44.61 14.63
C SER A 69 23.65 46.11 14.70
N LEU A 70 23.65 46.64 15.92
CA LEU A 70 23.95 48.00 16.35
C LEU A 70 23.96 47.89 17.89
N GLY A 71 25.06 48.09 18.59
CA GLY A 71 26.04 49.16 18.42
C GLY A 71 25.66 50.26 19.39
#